data_AF-F9PSY0-F1
#
_entry.id   AF-F9PSY0-F1
#
_cell.length_a   1.000
_cell.length_b   1.000
_cell.length_c   1.000
_cell.angle_alpha   90.00
_cell.angle_beta   90.00
_cell.angle_gamma   90.00
#
_symmetry.space_group_name_H-M   'P 1'
#
loop_
_entity.id
_entity.type
_entity.pdbx_description
1 polymer ?
#
loop_
_entity_poly.entity_id
_entity_poly.type
_entity_poly.pdbx_seq_one_letter_code
_entity_poly.pdbx_strand_id
1 'polypeptide(L)'
;MKKLLVKVFATEIALIILVAIMNFVMYIFDPTINREGDYRKYNIKFVQEIKNNNDLFEVLKYKINNENIEELSIISSNSNIINKLNDCNIDKVNILKTNDLNNIMNLKNVILVEEYGITRYSSFEKLLQNLKNYEKNIIGVLSYKL
;
A
#
# COMPACT_ATOMS: atom_id res chain seq x y z
N MET A 1 53.31 -11.66 12.18
CA MET A 1 52.80 -10.56 11.33
C MET A 1 51.87 -11.03 10.21
N LYS A 2 52.32 -11.85 9.24
CA LYS A 2 51.48 -12.31 8.10
C LYS A 2 50.15 -12.96 8.49
N LYS A 3 50.15 -13.87 9.47
CA LYS A 3 48.91 -14.54 9.95
C LYS A 3 47.93 -13.59 10.63
N LEU A 4 48.43 -12.51 11.22
CA LEU A 4 47.61 -11.49 11.88
C LEU A 4 46.96 -10.58 10.83
N LEU A 5 47.74 -10.15 9.83
CA LEU A 5 47.25 -9.38 8.68
C LEU A 5 46.14 -10.13 7.93
N VAL A 6 46.33 -11.42 7.63
CA VAL A 6 45.30 -12.23 6.96
C VAL A 6 44.00 -12.30 7.78
N LYS A 7 44.10 -12.43 9.12
CA LYS A 7 42.92 -12.42 9.99
C LYS A 7 42.22 -11.06 9.98
N VAL A 8 42.97 -9.96 10.02
CA VAL A 8 42.40 -8.60 9.97
C VAL A 8 41.66 -8.37 8.65
N PHE A 9 42.27 -8.71 7.52
CA PHE A 9 41.62 -8.60 6.21
C PHE A 9 40.37 -9.48 6.09
N ALA A 10 40.43 -10.71 6.61
CA ALA A 10 39.27 -11.60 6.60
C ALA A 10 38.10 -11.02 7.43
N THR A 11 38.39 -10.44 8.60
CA THR A 11 37.38 -9.78 9.43
C THR A 11 36.78 -8.56 8.74
N GLU A 12 37.59 -7.75 8.06
CA GLU A 12 37.12 -6.58 7.31
C GLU A 12 36.15 -6.97 6.19
N ILE A 13 36.52 -7.98 5.39
CA ILE A 13 35.64 -8.51 4.32
C ILE A 13 34.34 -9.06 4.92
N ALA A 14 34.42 -9.80 6.02
CA ALA A 14 33.23 -10.34 6.69
C ALA A 14 32.29 -9.24 7.20
N LEU A 15 32.84 -8.14 7.74
CA LEU A 15 32.06 -6.98 8.17
C LEU A 15 31.37 -6.28 7.00
N ILE A 16 32.06 -6.11 5.87
CA ILE A 16 31.47 -5.51 4.66
C ILE A 16 30.29 -6.36 4.17
N ILE A 17 30.46 -7.69 4.12
CA ILE A 17 29.39 -8.62 3.72
C ILE A 17 28.23 -8.54 4.70
N LEU A 18 28.49 -8.50 6.01
CA LEU A 18 27.45 -8.39 7.04
C LEU A 18 26.62 -7.10 6.86
N VAL A 19 27.29 -5.96 6.68
CA VAL A 19 26.62 -4.66 6.46
C VAL A 19 25.79 -4.69 5.18
N ALA A 20 26.31 -5.28 4.10
CA ALA A 20 25.57 -5.43 2.85
C ALA A 20 24.30 -6.30 3.03
N ILE A 21 24.40 -7.42 3.75
CA ILE A 21 23.26 -8.29 4.06
C ILE A 21 22.24 -7.54 4.94
N MET A 22 22.68 -6.84 5.98
CA MET A 22 21.78 -6.07 6.85
C MET A 22 21.04 -4.98 6.06
N ASN A 23 21.73 -4.25 5.19
CA ASN A 23 21.09 -3.26 4.32
C ASN A 23 20.11 -3.90 3.34
N PHE A 24 20.45 -5.04 2.75
CA PHE A 24 19.54 -5.77 1.87
C PHE A 24 18.29 -6.27 2.60
N VAL A 25 18.46 -6.83 3.81
CA VAL A 25 17.35 -7.26 4.67
C VAL A 25 16.47 -6.06 5.02
N MET A 26 17.05 -4.95 5.49
CA MET A 26 16.30 -3.72 5.76
C MET A 26 15.55 -3.22 4.53
N TYR A 27 16.18 -3.23 3.35
CA TYR A 27 15.53 -2.83 2.10
C TYR A 27 14.33 -3.72 1.72
N ILE A 28 14.42 -5.04 1.91
CA ILE A 28 13.33 -5.97 1.63
C ILE A 28 12.19 -5.85 2.66
N PHE A 29 12.52 -5.53 3.91
CA PHE A 29 11.56 -5.44 5.01
C PHE A 29 11.08 -4.02 5.33
N ASP A 30 11.54 -3.01 4.58
CA ASP A 30 11.01 -1.65 4.57
C ASP A 30 10.23 -1.41 3.27
N PRO A 31 9.11 -2.14 3.04
CA PRO A 31 8.28 -1.96 1.86
C PRO A 31 7.65 -0.57 1.95
N THR A 32 8.27 0.39 1.28
CA THR A 32 7.66 1.70 1.08
C THR A 32 6.51 1.52 0.10
N ILE A 33 5.31 1.30 0.65
CA ILE A 33 3.98 1.28 -0.02
C ILE A 33 3.77 2.53 -0.91
N ASN A 34 4.67 3.51 -0.88
CA ASN A 34 4.60 4.79 -1.58
C ASN A 34 5.27 4.81 -2.96
N ARG A 35 5.89 3.71 -3.43
CA ARG A 35 6.55 3.70 -4.74
C ARG A 35 5.59 3.21 -5.82
N GLU A 36 5.17 4.11 -6.73
CA GLU A 36 4.34 3.78 -7.92
C GLU A 36 4.84 2.54 -8.68
N GLY A 37 6.17 2.37 -8.74
CA GLY A 37 6.82 1.24 -9.39
C GLY A 37 6.35 -0.13 -8.93
N ASP A 38 5.98 -0.27 -7.66
CA ASP A 38 5.60 -1.55 -7.04
C ASP A 38 4.20 -2.00 -7.48
N TYR A 39 3.40 -1.06 -7.98
CA TYR A 39 2.02 -1.29 -8.40
C TYR A 39 1.82 -1.40 -9.91
N ARG A 40 2.89 -1.28 -10.70
CA ARG A 40 2.82 -1.40 -12.16
C ARG A 40 2.16 -2.70 -12.62
N LYS A 41 2.38 -3.81 -11.89
CA LYS A 41 1.77 -5.13 -12.17
C LYS A 41 0.23 -5.15 -12.01
N TYR A 42 -0.32 -4.15 -11.33
CA TYR A 42 -1.74 -3.92 -11.12
C TYR A 42 -2.30 -2.75 -11.95
N ASN A 43 -1.47 -2.13 -12.81
CA ASN A 43 -1.83 -0.93 -13.59
C ASN A 43 -2.28 0.27 -12.73
N ILE A 44 -1.82 0.34 -11.48
CA ILE A 44 -2.12 1.47 -10.58
C ILE A 44 -1.03 2.52 -10.77
N LYS A 45 -1.43 3.73 -11.15
CA LYS A 45 -0.53 4.86 -11.40
C LYS A 45 -0.62 5.95 -10.35
N PHE A 46 -1.67 5.92 -9.53
CA PHE A 46 -1.90 6.91 -8.49
C PHE A 46 -1.60 6.29 -7.13
N VAL A 47 -0.49 6.74 -6.54
CA VAL A 47 -0.06 6.34 -5.21
C VAL A 47 0.28 7.61 -4.45
N GLN A 48 -0.36 7.83 -3.30
CA GLN A 48 -0.17 9.04 -2.54
C GLN A 48 -0.18 8.77 -1.05
N GLU A 49 0.75 9.40 -0.32
CA GLU A 49 0.69 9.46 1.12
C GLU A 49 -0.25 10.60 1.55
N ILE A 50 -1.18 10.29 2.44
CA ILE A 50 -2.12 11.23 3.05
C ILE A 50 -1.85 11.33 4.56
N LYS A 51 -1.88 12.54 5.12
CA LYS A 51 -1.50 12.79 6.51
C LYS A 51 -2.67 12.77 7.48
N ASN A 52 -3.87 13.03 6.98
CA ASN A 52 -5.07 13.17 7.79
C ASN A 52 -6.32 12.89 6.94
N ASN A 53 -7.49 12.82 7.59
CA ASN A 53 -8.76 12.58 6.89
C ASN A 53 -9.11 13.69 5.88
N ASN A 54 -8.73 14.96 6.09
CA ASN A 54 -8.99 16.04 5.14
C ASN A 54 -8.24 15.82 3.82
N ASP A 55 -6.99 15.40 3.87
CA ASP A 55 -6.23 15.03 2.67
C ASP A 55 -6.95 13.91 1.89
N LEU A 56 -7.48 12.90 2.60
CA LEU A 56 -8.29 11.84 2.00
C LEU A 56 -9.53 12.42 1.31
N PHE A 57 -10.27 13.31 1.98
CA PHE A 57 -11.46 13.97 1.41
C PHE A 57 -11.14 14.74 0.12
N GLU A 58 -10.04 15.50 0.11
CA GLU A 58 -9.63 16.27 -1.06
C GLU A 58 -9.26 15.37 -2.24
N VAL A 59 -8.51 14.31 -1.98
CA VAL A 59 -8.12 13.34 -3.01
C VAL A 59 -9.34 12.63 -3.60
N LEU A 60 -10.28 12.19 -2.76
CA LEU A 60 -11.50 11.53 -3.22
C LEU A 60 -12.35 12.47 -4.10
N LYS A 61 -12.56 13.72 -3.66
CA LYS A 61 -13.29 14.73 -4.44
C LYS A 61 -12.59 15.01 -5.78
N TYR A 62 -11.27 15.17 -5.76
CA TYR A 62 -10.49 15.39 -6.98
C TYR A 62 -10.67 14.23 -7.97
N LYS A 63 -10.56 12.98 -7.50
CA LYS A 63 -10.73 11.80 -8.34
C LYS A 63 -12.12 11.68 -8.92
N ILE A 64 -13.16 11.81 -8.08
CA ILE A 64 -14.55 11.72 -8.52
C ILE A 64 -14.86 12.75 -9.59
N ASN A 65 -14.43 14.01 -9.39
CA ASN A 65 -14.74 15.10 -10.31
C ASN A 65 -13.90 15.06 -11.59
N ASN A 66 -12.60 14.73 -11.49
CA ASN A 66 -11.71 14.75 -12.64
C ASN A 66 -11.90 13.54 -13.57
N GLU A 67 -12.24 12.38 -13.02
CA GLU A 67 -12.44 11.15 -13.78
C GLU A 67 -13.93 10.84 -14.04
N ASN A 68 -14.85 11.74 -13.65
CA ASN A 68 -16.31 11.58 -13.76
C ASN A 68 -16.81 10.23 -13.21
N ILE A 69 -16.30 9.83 -12.05
CA ILE A 69 -16.63 8.54 -11.44
C ILE A 69 -18.04 8.61 -10.84
N GLU A 70 -18.92 7.71 -11.28
CA GLU A 70 -20.30 7.60 -10.76
C GLU A 70 -20.36 6.99 -9.36
N GLU A 71 -19.48 6.03 -9.08
CA GLU A 71 -19.40 5.31 -7.80
C GLU A 71 -17.95 4.93 -7.50
N LEU A 72 -17.49 5.29 -6.31
CA LEU A 72 -16.15 5.01 -5.80
C LEU A 72 -16.25 4.22 -4.50
N SER A 73 -15.58 3.06 -4.42
CA SER A 73 -15.51 2.29 -3.18
C SER A 73 -14.15 2.44 -2.50
N ILE A 74 -14.17 2.79 -1.22
CA ILE A 74 -12.99 2.73 -0.35
C ILE A 74 -12.91 1.32 0.24
N ILE A 75 -11.75 0.70 0.08
CA ILE A 75 -11.45 -0.61 0.67
C ILE A 75 -10.09 -0.57 1.37
N SER A 76 -9.92 -1.45 2.35
CA SER A 76 -8.65 -1.63 3.04
C SER A 76 -8.45 -3.09 3.37
N SER A 77 -7.21 -3.56 3.34
CA SER A 77 -6.84 -4.88 3.80
C SER A 77 -6.87 -5.02 5.33
N ASN A 78 -7.04 -3.90 6.06
CA ASN A 78 -7.19 -3.86 7.50
C ASN A 78 -8.49 -3.13 7.90
N SER A 79 -9.43 -3.88 8.49
CA SER A 79 -10.73 -3.34 8.93
C SER A 79 -10.62 -2.23 9.98
N ASN A 80 -9.52 -2.17 10.75
CA ASN A 80 -9.29 -1.09 11.71
C ASN A 80 -9.11 0.27 11.02
N ILE A 81 -8.57 0.29 9.81
CA ILE A 81 -8.43 1.52 9.02
C ILE A 81 -9.81 2.03 8.63
N ILE A 82 -10.67 1.15 8.09
CA ILE A 82 -12.05 1.49 7.75
C ILE A 82 -12.82 2.02 8.95
N ASN A 83 -12.65 1.41 10.12
CA ASN A 83 -13.32 1.86 11.34
C ASN A 83 -12.97 3.30 11.72
N LYS A 84 -11.74 3.73 11.45
CA LYS A 84 -11.28 5.11 11.68
C LYS A 84 -11.73 6.09 10.59
N LEU A 85 -12.18 5.59 9.43
CA LEU A 85 -12.70 6.36 8.31
C LEU A 85 -14.24 6.47 8.30
N ASN A 86 -14.94 5.80 9.22
CA ASN A 86 -16.41 5.69 9.22
C ASN A 86 -17.16 7.04 9.28
N ASP A 87 -16.49 8.15 9.62
CA ASP A 87 -17.08 9.50 9.60
C ASP A 87 -16.97 10.21 8.22
N CYS A 88 -16.38 9.54 7.21
CA CYS A 88 -16.25 10.08 5.86
C CYS A 88 -17.55 9.92 5.04
N ASN A 89 -18.47 10.88 5.17
CA ASN A 89 -19.60 11.00 4.25
C ASN A 89 -19.24 11.89 3.06
N ILE A 90 -18.99 11.26 1.90
CA ILE A 90 -18.83 11.93 0.61
C ILE A 90 -19.84 11.36 -0.35
N ASP A 91 -20.53 12.22 -1.10
CA ASP A 91 -21.43 11.79 -2.18
C ASP A 91 -20.69 10.87 -3.16
N LYS A 92 -21.36 9.76 -3.55
CA LYS A 92 -20.84 8.72 -4.47
C LYS A 92 -19.70 7.86 -3.94
N VAL A 93 -19.31 8.03 -2.66
CA VAL A 93 -18.30 7.18 -2.01
C VAL A 93 -18.98 6.16 -1.12
N ASN A 94 -18.65 4.89 -1.32
CA ASN A 94 -19.06 3.80 -0.45
C ASN A 94 -17.84 3.27 0.31
N ILE A 95 -17.96 3.11 1.64
CA ILE A 95 -16.88 2.58 2.47
C ILE A 95 -17.20 1.12 2.83
N LEU A 96 -16.39 0.20 2.33
CA LEU A 96 -16.59 -1.23 2.56
C LEU A 96 -15.96 -1.65 3.87
N LYS A 97 -16.79 -2.16 4.79
CA LYS A 97 -16.34 -2.71 6.07
C LYS A 97 -15.74 -4.11 5.96
N THR A 98 -16.16 -4.88 4.96
CA THR A 98 -15.68 -6.25 4.73
C THR A 98 -15.34 -6.47 3.25
N ASN A 99 -14.27 -7.23 3.03
CA ASN A 99 -13.75 -7.55 1.70
C ASN A 99 -14.23 -8.92 1.22
N ASP A 100 -15.46 -9.28 1.58
CA ASP A 100 -16.04 -10.56 1.19
C ASP A 100 -16.22 -10.63 -0.32
N LEU A 101 -16.21 -11.85 -0.85
CA LEU A 101 -16.23 -12.11 -2.29
C LEU A 101 -17.42 -11.44 -2.99
N ASN A 102 -18.61 -11.49 -2.38
CA ASN A 102 -19.80 -10.80 -2.89
C ASN A 102 -19.62 -9.28 -2.98
N ASN A 103 -18.99 -8.67 -1.97
CA ASN A 103 -18.75 -7.23 -1.97
C ASN A 103 -17.78 -6.87 -3.09
N ILE A 104 -16.66 -7.60 -3.20
CA ILE A 104 -15.65 -7.38 -4.24
C ILE A 104 -16.28 -7.50 -5.63
N MET A 105 -17.11 -8.52 -5.88
CA MET A 105 -17.76 -8.74 -7.17
C MET A 105 -18.64 -7.57 -7.63
N ASN A 106 -19.26 -6.85 -6.70
CA ASN A 106 -20.17 -5.74 -7.02
C ASN A 106 -19.44 -4.41 -7.25
N LEU A 107 -18.13 -4.34 -6.96
CA LEU A 107 -17.39 -3.09 -7.12
C LEU A 107 -17.15 -2.79 -8.61
N LYS A 108 -17.06 -1.49 -8.93
CA LYS A 108 -16.59 -1.00 -10.22
C LYS A 108 -15.25 -0.31 -10.05
N ASN A 109 -15.26 0.83 -9.35
CA ASN A 109 -14.07 1.63 -9.10
C ASN A 109 -13.68 1.56 -7.63
N VAL A 110 -12.38 1.38 -7.38
CA VAL A 110 -11.85 1.10 -6.05
C VAL A 110 -10.64 1.98 -5.78
N ILE A 111 -10.60 2.56 -4.59
CA ILE A 111 -9.41 3.18 -4.03
C ILE A 111 -9.05 2.45 -2.74
N LEU A 112 -7.79 2.05 -2.62
CA LEU A 112 -7.31 1.37 -1.42
C LEU A 112 -6.76 2.39 -0.44
N VAL A 113 -7.12 2.27 0.83
CA VAL A 113 -6.51 3.04 1.92
C VAL A 113 -5.80 2.07 2.85
N GLU A 114 -4.49 2.21 2.98
CA GLU A 114 -3.63 1.30 3.72
C GLU A 114 -2.73 2.05 4.67
N GLU A 115 -2.40 1.46 5.81
CA GLU A 115 -1.56 2.09 6.82
C GLU A 115 -0.15 1.53 6.78
N TYR A 116 0.83 2.43 6.83
CA TYR A 116 2.23 2.07 6.90
C TYR A 116 2.54 1.25 8.15
N GLY A 117 3.15 0.08 7.98
CA GLY A 117 3.62 -0.76 9.09
C GLY A 117 2.53 -1.55 9.83
N ILE A 118 1.25 -1.19 9.71
CA ILE A 118 0.15 -1.98 10.29
C ILE A 118 -0.42 -2.98 9.27
N THR A 119 -0.60 -2.56 8.02
CA THR A 119 -1.04 -3.47 6.97
C THR A 119 0.06 -4.48 6.65
N ARG A 120 -0.26 -5.78 6.80
CA ARG A 120 0.64 -6.84 6.33
C ARG A 120 0.66 -6.82 4.81
N TYR A 121 1.83 -6.61 4.21
CA TYR A 121 2.03 -6.61 2.75
C TYR A 121 1.35 -7.81 2.07
N SER A 122 1.40 -9.01 2.68
CA SER A 122 0.71 -10.20 2.16
C SER A 122 -0.82 -10.06 2.07
N SER A 123 -1.47 -9.47 3.08
CA SER A 123 -2.93 -9.29 3.09
C SER A 123 -3.36 -8.29 2.02
N PHE A 124 -2.61 -7.21 1.91
CA PHE A 124 -2.83 -6.19 0.89
C PHE A 124 -2.60 -6.73 -0.53
N GLU A 125 -1.51 -7.45 -0.77
CA GLU A 125 -1.24 -8.08 -2.06
C GLU A 125 -2.31 -9.10 -2.45
N LYS A 126 -2.83 -9.89 -1.49
CA LYS A 126 -3.98 -10.78 -1.73
C LYS A 126 -5.23 -10.01 -2.13
N LEU A 127 -5.49 -8.87 -1.49
CA LEU A 127 -6.63 -8.02 -1.84
C LEU A 127 -6.48 -7.44 -3.25
N LEU A 128 -5.30 -6.91 -3.60
CA LEU A 128 -5.00 -6.41 -4.94
C LEU A 128 -5.16 -7.50 -6.01
N GLN A 129 -4.69 -8.72 -5.74
CA GLN A 129 -4.87 -9.86 -6.64
C GLN A 129 -6.36 -10.20 -6.83
N ASN A 130 -7.15 -10.22 -5.76
CA ASN A 130 -8.59 -10.45 -5.85
C ASN A 130 -9.27 -9.37 -6.71
N LEU A 131 -9.00 -8.09 -6.44
CA LEU A 131 -9.55 -6.98 -7.23
C LEU A 131 -9.18 -7.10 -8.71
N LYS A 132 -7.93 -7.45 -9.03
CA LYS A 132 -7.48 -7.67 -10.41
C LYS A 132 -8.17 -8.87 -11.06
N ASN A 133 -8.33 -9.98 -10.33
CA ASN A 133 -8.97 -11.20 -10.86
C ASN A 133 -10.44 -10.98 -11.23
N TYR A 134 -11.12 -10.04 -10.56
CA TYR A 134 -12.49 -9.65 -10.89
C TYR A 134 -12.57 -8.38 -11.76
N GLU A 135 -11.46 -8.01 -12.41
CA GLU A 135 -11.38 -6.90 -13.36
C GLU A 135 -11.87 -5.56 -12.78
N LYS A 136 -11.60 -5.33 -11.49
CA LYS A 136 -11.97 -4.08 -10.82
C LYS A 136 -11.04 -2.95 -11.22
N ASN A 137 -11.61 -1.77 -11.44
CA ASN A 137 -10.84 -0.58 -11.76
C ASN A 137 -10.21 -0.01 -10.48
N ILE A 138 -8.92 -0.27 -10.29
CA ILE A 138 -8.18 0.22 -9.12
C ILE A 138 -7.61 1.60 -9.46
N ILE A 139 -8.26 2.65 -8.95
CA ILE A 139 -7.90 4.05 -9.22
C ILE A 139 -6.58 4.41 -8.56
N GLY A 140 -6.34 3.90 -7.35
CA GLY A 140 -5.17 4.28 -6.58
C GLY A 140 -5.01 3.59 -5.24
N VAL A 141 -3.84 3.80 -4.66
CA VAL A 141 -3.49 3.38 -3.30
C VAL A 141 -3.11 4.63 -2.51
N LEU A 142 -3.77 4.82 -1.37
CA LEU A 142 -3.49 5.88 -0.44
C LEU A 142 -2.85 5.30 0.80
N SER A 143 -1.60 5.70 1.06
CA SER A 143 -0.92 5.37 2.30
C SER A 143 -1.35 6.36 3.37
N TYR A 144 -1.97 5.88 4.43
CA TYR A 144 -2.45 6.68 5.54
C TYR A 144 -1.58 6.45 6.76
N LYS A 145 -0.90 7.49 7.23
CA LYS A 145 -0.12 7.43 8.46
C LYS A 145 -1.02 7.83 9.62
N LEU A 146 -1.45 6.84 10.39
CA LEU A 146 -2.33 7.02 11.55
C LEU A 146 -1.60 7.45 12.82
#